data_AF-A0A6P8C628-F1
#
_entry.id   AF-A0A6P8C628-F1
#
_cell.length_a   1.000
_cell.length_b   1.000
_cell.length_c   1.000
_cell.angle_alpha   90.00
_cell.angle_beta   90.00
_cell.angle_gamma   90.00
#
_symmetry.space_group_name_H-M   'P 1'
#
loop_
_entity.id
_entity.type
_entity.pdbx_description
1 polymer ?
#
loop_
_entity_poly.entity_id
_entity_poly.type
_entity_poly.pdbx_seq_one_letter_code
_entity_poly.pdbx_strand_id
1 'polypeptide(L)'
;MRYYQYRMTALRENVGLLDSSDMTLGLVASDAGVTFLASMSIGQPPIPQLLIVDTGSSLSWVQCASCRGCSRQVVPLFDPSKSSTYVDIPCTAGSQICGNTSG
;
A
#
# COMPACT_ATOMS: atom_id res chain seq x y z
N MET A 1 5.15 -3.76 22.03
CA MET A 1 5.49 -4.08 20.63
C MET A 1 5.28 -2.83 19.81
N ARG A 2 6.34 -2.25 19.24
CA ARG A 2 6.26 -1.05 18.40
C ARG A 2 6.35 -1.50 16.95
N TYR A 3 5.24 -1.44 16.22
CA TYR A 3 5.27 -1.66 14.77
C TYR A 3 5.94 -0.45 14.12
N TYR A 4 7.08 -0.66 13.47
CA TYR A 4 7.66 0.34 12.58
C TYR A 4 6.86 0.31 11.28
N GLN A 5 5.80 1.12 11.23
CA GLN A 5 4.99 1.29 10.03
C GLN A 5 5.69 2.30 9.12
N TYR A 6 6.27 1.84 8.02
CA TYR A 6 6.79 2.71 6.98
C TYR A 6 5.60 3.28 6.19
N ARG A 7 5.41 4.60 6.31
CA ARG A 7 4.28 5.34 5.75
C ARG A 7 4.47 5.54 4.24
N MET A 8 3.87 4.69 3.40
CA MET A 8 3.78 4.96 1.96
C MET A 8 2.63 5.94 1.70
N THR A 9 2.92 7.23 1.69
CA THR A 9 1.88 8.22 1.35
C THR A 9 2.12 8.72 -0.06
N ALA A 10 1.02 8.80 -0.80
CA ALA A 10 0.86 9.15 -2.21
C ALA A 10 0.97 7.97 -3.19
N LEU A 11 -0.19 7.40 -3.54
CA LEU A 11 -0.46 7.25 -4.96
C LEU A 11 -0.45 8.68 -5.52
N ARG A 12 0.50 9.00 -6.41
CA ARG A 12 0.57 10.34 -7.03
C ARG A 12 -0.82 10.74 -7.55
N GLU A 13 -1.11 12.04 -7.48
CA GLU A 13 -2.23 12.73 -8.14
C GLU A 13 -2.15 12.70 -9.68
N ASN A 14 -1.65 11.62 -10.26
CA ASN A 14 -1.89 11.23 -11.65
C ASN A 14 -2.82 10.01 -11.68
N VAL A 15 -3.84 9.97 -10.82
CA VAL A 15 -5.04 9.17 -11.06
C VAL A 15 -5.85 9.86 -12.17
N GLY A 16 -5.21 10.07 -13.32
CA GLY A 16 -5.87 10.44 -14.57
C GLY A 16 -6.41 9.21 -15.30
N LEU A 17 -6.80 8.16 -14.55
CA LEU A 17 -7.21 6.88 -15.12
C LEU A 17 -8.14 6.06 -14.23
N LEU A 18 -8.91 6.72 -13.36
CA LEU A 18 -10.18 6.15 -12.92
C LEU A 18 -11.25 7.08 -13.46
N ASP A 19 -11.65 6.81 -14.71
CA ASP A 19 -12.90 7.36 -15.27
C ASP A 19 -14.01 7.06 -14.25
N SER A 20 -14.81 8.07 -13.94
CA SER A 20 -15.70 8.12 -12.78
C SER A 20 -16.95 7.23 -12.92
N SER A 21 -16.78 5.99 -13.38
CA SER A 21 -17.81 4.96 -13.37
C SER A 21 -17.46 3.91 -12.32
N ASP A 22 -18.13 4.01 -11.16
CA ASP A 22 -18.23 3.01 -10.09
C ASP A 22 -17.17 1.89 -10.10
N MET A 23 -15.97 2.15 -9.55
CA MET A 23 -14.95 1.12 -9.37
C MET A 23 -15.43 0.09 -8.33
N THR A 24 -15.80 -1.09 -8.79
CA THR A 24 -16.21 -2.21 -7.94
C THR A 24 -15.01 -3.11 -7.65
N LEU A 25 -14.74 -3.36 -6.36
CA LEU A 25 -13.70 -4.28 -5.90
C LEU A 25 -14.35 -5.49 -5.24
N GLY A 26 -13.94 -6.69 -5.65
CA GLY A 26 -14.40 -7.93 -5.02
C GLY A 26 -13.88 -8.05 -3.59
N LEU A 27 -14.80 -8.17 -2.62
CA LEU A 27 -14.48 -8.31 -1.20
C LEU A 27 -14.79 -9.71 -0.71
N VAL A 28 -13.90 -10.24 0.14
CA VAL A 28 -14.08 -11.50 0.84
C VAL A 28 -14.00 -11.23 2.34
N ALA A 29 -14.97 -11.71 3.11
CA ALA A 29 -14.88 -11.64 4.56
C ALA A 29 -13.73 -12.53 5.06
N SER A 30 -12.91 -12.04 5.98
CA SER A 30 -11.87 -12.88 6.58
C SER A 30 -12.47 -13.91 7.54
N ASP A 31 -11.83 -15.07 7.67
CA ASP A 31 -12.26 -16.13 8.58
C ASP A 31 -12.30 -15.68 10.05
N ALA A 32 -11.53 -14.65 10.40
CA ALA A 32 -11.53 -14.05 11.73
C ALA A 32 -12.78 -13.17 12.01
N GLY A 33 -13.60 -12.88 10.99
CA GLY A 33 -14.87 -12.18 11.12
C GLY A 33 -14.79 -10.67 11.43
N VAL A 34 -13.59 -10.09 11.38
CA VAL A 34 -13.34 -8.69 11.80
C VAL A 34 -12.87 -7.78 10.66
N THR A 35 -12.58 -8.33 9.49
CA THR A 35 -12.04 -7.58 8.35
C THR A 35 -12.57 -8.06 7.01
N PHE A 36 -12.67 -7.15 6.05
CA PHE A 36 -12.85 -7.50 4.64
C PHE A 36 -11.50 -7.47 3.94
N LEU A 37 -11.27 -8.47 3.09
CA LEU A 37 -10.08 -8.60 2.27
C LEU A 37 -10.42 -8.24 0.84
N ALA A 38 -9.54 -7.48 0.21
CA ALA A 38 -9.62 -7.11 -1.20
C ALA A 38 -8.39 -7.59 -1.95
N SER A 39 -8.58 -8.21 -3.10
CA SER A 39 -7.50 -8.61 -3.98
C SER A 39 -7.29 -7.54 -5.07
N MET A 40 -6.06 -7.05 -5.21
CA MET A 40 -5.68 -6.13 -6.27
C MET A 40 -4.26 -6.40 -6.72
N SER A 41 -3.83 -5.81 -7.83
CA SER A 41 -2.42 -5.86 -8.25
C SER A 41 -1.80 -4.48 -8.24
N ILE A 42 -0.52 -4.39 -7.87
CA ILE A 42 0.26 -3.16 -7.81
C ILE A 42 1.52 -3.32 -8.66
N GLY A 43 1.92 -2.26 -9.35
CA GLY A 43 3.15 -2.24 -10.16
C GLY A 43 2.96 -2.73 -11.59
N GLN A 44 4.06 -2.71 -12.35
CA GLN A 44 4.13 -3.22 -13.72
C GLN A 44 5.41 -4.05 -13.89
N PRO A 45 5.34 -5.33 -14.28
CA PRO A 45 4.11 -6.11 -14.47
C PRO A 45 3.27 -6.21 -13.18
N PRO A 46 1.95 -6.49 -13.27
CA PRO A 46 1.07 -6.52 -12.10
C PRO A 46 1.51 -7.55 -11.06
N ILE A 47 1.73 -7.10 -9.81
CA ILE A 47 2.09 -7.97 -8.68
C ILE A 47 0.86 -8.10 -7.77
N PRO A 48 0.31 -9.32 -7.56
CA PRO A 48 -0.91 -9.50 -6.77
C PRO A 48 -0.65 -9.21 -5.29
N GLN A 49 -1.59 -8.52 -4.67
CA GLN A 49 -1.60 -8.13 -3.27
C GLN A 49 -2.98 -8.42 -2.66
N LEU A 50 -2.99 -8.65 -1.35
CA LEU A 50 -4.20 -8.88 -0.56
C LEU A 50 -4.22 -7.84 0.56
N LEU A 51 -5.23 -6.97 0.52
CA LEU A 51 -5.35 -5.84 1.44
C LEU A 51 -6.51 -6.04 2.41
N ILE A 52 -6.34 -5.52 3.62
CA ILE A 52 -7.45 -5.30 4.54
C ILE A 52 -8.10 -3.96 4.17
N VAL A 53 -9.43 -3.95 4.04
CA VAL A 53 -10.19 -2.71 3.87
C VAL A 53 -10.37 -2.05 5.24
N ASP A 54 -9.71 -0.90 5.42
CA ASP A 54 -9.75 -0.11 6.64
C ASP A 54 -10.33 1.27 6.33
N THR A 55 -11.58 1.50 6.74
CA THR A 55 -12.24 2.82 6.60
C THR A 55 -11.86 3.80 7.71
N GLY A 56 -11.10 3.34 8.71
CA GLY A 56 -10.65 4.13 9.86
C GLY A 56 -9.33 4.87 9.64
N SER A 57 -8.68 4.72 8.48
CA SER A 57 -7.42 5.39 8.17
C SER A 57 -7.36 5.93 6.74
N SER A 58 -6.44 6.87 6.50
CA SER A 58 -6.20 7.49 5.19
C SER A 58 -5.00 6.91 4.44
N LEU A 59 -4.38 5.85 4.96
CA LEU A 59 -3.12 5.31 4.46
C LEU A 59 -3.28 3.87 3.97
N SER A 60 -2.87 3.61 2.73
CA SER A 60 -2.73 2.27 2.20
C SER A 60 -1.28 1.83 2.21
N TRP A 61 -1.01 0.57 2.55
CA TRP A 61 0.35 0.04 2.60
C TRP A 61 0.39 -1.46 2.31
N VAL A 62 1.52 -1.93 1.81
CA VAL A 62 1.86 -3.34 1.61
C VAL A 62 3.23 -3.63 2.20
N GLN A 63 3.53 -4.89 2.48
CA GLN A 63 4.86 -5.28 2.96
C GLN A 63 5.83 -5.38 1.77
N CYS A 64 6.95 -4.65 1.84
CA CYS A 64 8.00 -4.69 0.82
C CYS A 64 9.02 -5.82 1.08
N ALA A 65 9.67 -6.34 0.03
CA ALA A 65 10.61 -7.47 0.14
C ALA A 65 11.80 -7.22 1.10
N SER A 66 12.17 -5.96 1.36
CA SER A 66 13.23 -5.56 2.30
C SER A 66 12.74 -5.31 3.74
N CYS A 67 11.49 -5.65 4.08
CA CYS A 67 10.98 -5.46 5.44
C CYS A 67 11.73 -6.31 6.48
N ARG A 68 11.87 -5.77 7.70
CA ARG A 68 12.39 -6.49 8.86
C ARG A 68 11.22 -6.90 9.75
N GLY A 69 11.10 -8.21 10.03
CA GLY A 69 10.01 -8.73 10.86
C GLY A 69 8.65 -8.75 10.16
N CYS A 70 8.64 -9.02 8.86
CA CYS A 70 7.42 -9.09 8.06
C CYS A 70 6.44 -10.13 8.63
N SER A 71 5.16 -9.78 8.66
CA SER A 71 4.09 -10.73 8.93
C SER A 71 4.02 -11.77 7.79
N ARG A 72 3.68 -13.00 8.15
CA ARG A 72 3.40 -14.04 7.15
C ARG A 72 2.17 -13.64 6.34
N GLN A 73 2.27 -13.76 5.02
CA GLN A 73 1.19 -13.49 4.08
C GLN A 73 1.20 -14.54 2.97
N VAL A 74 0.04 -14.81 2.38
CA VAL A 74 -0.15 -15.82 1.32
C VAL A 74 0.30 -15.34 -0.05
N VAL A 75 0.28 -14.02 -0.27
CA VAL A 75 0.75 -13.38 -1.50
C VAL A 75 2.20 -12.93 -1.37
N PRO A 76 2.97 -12.82 -2.47
CA PRO A 76 4.35 -12.33 -2.41
C PRO A 76 4.46 -10.93 -1.81
N LEU A 77 5.55 -10.67 -1.10
CA LEU A 77 5.94 -9.31 -0.73
C LEU A 77 6.15 -8.48 -2.00
N PHE A 78 5.77 -7.20 -1.94
CA PHE A 78 6.01 -6.29 -3.05
C PHE A 78 7.52 -5.99 -3.15
N ASP A 79 8.12 -6.20 -4.31
CA ASP A 79 9.53 -5.89 -4.55
C ASP A 79 9.61 -4.65 -5.46
N PRO A 80 9.91 -3.46 -4.91
CA PRO A 80 9.97 -2.23 -5.70
C PRO A 80 10.92 -2.32 -6.89
N SER A 81 12.02 -3.09 -6.77
CA SER A 81 13.02 -3.26 -7.83
C SER A 81 12.49 -4.01 -9.05
N LYS A 82 11.38 -4.73 -8.90
CA LYS A 82 10.75 -5.55 -9.94
C LYS A 82 9.56 -4.88 -10.62
N SER A 83 9.22 -3.66 -10.22
CA SER A 83 8.11 -2.89 -10.81
C SER A 83 8.63 -1.69 -11.58
N SER A 84 8.43 -1.67 -12.90
CA SER A 84 8.86 -0.56 -13.77
C SER A 84 8.07 0.74 -13.54
N THR A 85 6.91 0.66 -12.86
CA THR A 85 6.11 1.83 -12.48
C THR A 85 6.32 2.28 -11.05
N TYR A 86 7.21 1.61 -10.29
CA TYR A 86 7.56 2.07 -8.95
C TYR A 86 8.45 3.31 -9.02
N VAL A 87 8.14 4.31 -8.19
CA VAL A 87 8.94 5.53 -8.05
C VAL A 87 8.95 5.93 -6.59
N ASP A 88 10.13 6.25 -6.05
CA ASP A 88 10.26 6.80 -4.71
C ASP A 88 9.66 8.20 -4.61
N ILE A 89 9.02 8.49 -3.48
CA ILE A 89 8.41 9.79 -3.22
C ILE A 89 9.34 10.56 -2.30
N PRO A 90 10.07 11.57 -2.80
CA PRO A 90 11.04 12.28 -1.99
C PRO A 90 10.36 13.10 -0.90
N CYS A 91 10.96 13.12 0.28
CA CYS A 91 10.59 14.02 1.36
C CYS A 91 11.09 15.43 1.06
N THR A 92 10.23 16.28 0.50
CA THR A 92 10.55 17.70 0.30
C THR A 92 10.13 18.53 1.52
N ALA A 93 10.82 19.65 1.76
CA ALA A 93 10.43 20.61 2.80
C ALA A 93 8.97 21.04 2.58
N GLY A 94 8.12 20.89 3.61
CA GLY A 94 6.67 21.14 3.54
C GLY A 94 5.82 19.90 3.25
N SER A 95 6.42 18.72 2.99
CA SER A 95 5.69 17.47 2.89
C SER A 95 5.14 17.04 4.26
N GLN A 96 3.81 17.08 4.43
CA GLN A 96 3.12 16.62 5.65
C GLN A 96 3.26 15.10 5.89
N ILE A 97 3.86 14.40 4.94
CA ILE A 97 4.05 12.95 4.91
C ILE A 97 5.30 12.57 5.70
N CYS A 98 6.35 13.37 5.54
CA CYS A 98 7.64 13.13 6.18
C CYS A 98 7.68 13.93 7.47
N GLY A 99 7.84 13.24 8.60
CA GLY A 99 8.08 13.92 9.87
C GLY A 99 9.33 14.78 9.74
N ASN A 100 9.31 16.00 10.29
CA ASN A 100 10.52 16.82 10.41
C ASN A 100 11.56 16.04 11.23
N THR A 101 12.47 15.34 10.57
CA THR A 101 13.70 14.87 11.21
C THR A 101 14.72 15.99 11.09
N SER A 102 14.57 17.00 11.95
CA SER A 102 15.69 17.85 12.33
C SER A 102 16.66 17.00 13.15
N GLY A 103 17.79 16.64 12.53
CA GLY A 103 18.92 15.93 13.11
C GLY A 103 20.06 15.93 12.13
#